data_AF-A0A935TEM6-F1
#
_entry.id   AF-A0A935TEM6-F1
#
_cell.length_a   1.000
_cell.length_b   1.000
_cell.length_c   1.000
_cell.angle_alpha   90.00
_cell.angle_beta   90.00
_cell.angle_gamma   90.00
#
_symmetry.space_group_name_H-M   'P 1'
#
loop_
_entity.id
_entity.type
_entity.pdbx_description
1 polymer ?
#
loop_
_entity_poly.entity_id
_entity_poly.type
_entity_poly.pdbx_seq_one_letter_code
_entity_poly.pdbx_strand_id
1 'polypeptide(L)'
;MIKVIIKCFVLSLFFYNINFAQGDYELGTQWSERAKRNIYGGFYDYSDPEALNISVSVWGFVKYPGRYMVPDYTKMIDLLSFVGGPTDDSNLDELRIYRIENNKEVMIPFDYNDLMWKDELDGKYKKVPTLKPSDILVVPGEPRLYF
;
A
#
# COMPACT_ATOMS: atom_id res chain seq x y z
N MET A 1 45.29 -41.98 -19.10
CA MET A 1 44.02 -41.46 -19.65
C MET A 1 42.88 -41.39 -18.62
N ILE A 2 42.56 -42.45 -17.88
CA ILE A 2 41.44 -42.48 -16.91
C ILE A 2 41.49 -41.40 -15.80
N LYS A 3 42.66 -41.04 -15.26
CA LYS A 3 42.80 -40.00 -14.22
C LYS A 3 42.44 -38.58 -14.68
N VAL A 4 42.56 -38.29 -15.98
CA VAL A 4 42.23 -36.98 -16.56
C VAL A 4 40.71 -36.86 -16.73
N ILE A 5 40.06 -37.93 -17.18
CA ILE A 5 38.61 -38.01 -17.37
C ILE A 5 37.87 -37.83 -16.03
N ILE A 6 38.36 -38.45 -14.95
CA ILE A 6 37.77 -38.32 -13.61
C ILE A 6 37.91 -36.88 -13.08
N LYS A 7 39.06 -36.22 -13.30
CA LYS A 7 39.24 -34.82 -12.90
C LYS A 7 38.32 -33.86 -13.65
N CYS A 8 38.10 -34.07 -14.95
CA CYS A 8 37.16 -33.26 -15.74
C CYS A 8 35.71 -33.47 -15.30
N PHE A 9 35.33 -34.69 -14.90
CA PHE A 9 33.97 -34.99 -14.42
C PHE A 9 33.69 -34.40 -13.03
N VAL A 10 34.68 -34.44 -12.11
CA VAL A 10 34.56 -33.78 -10.80
C VAL A 10 34.51 -32.25 -10.94
N LEU A 11 35.24 -31.69 -11.91
CA LEU A 11 35.22 -30.26 -12.19
C LEU A 11 33.87 -29.83 -12.78
N SER A 12 33.24 -30.63 -13.65
CA SER A 12 31.90 -30.31 -14.19
C SER A 12 30.79 -30.40 -13.13
N LEU A 13 30.92 -31.29 -12.16
CA LEU A 13 30.03 -31.36 -10.98
C LEU A 13 30.15 -30.13 -10.07
N PHE A 14 31.33 -29.52 -9.98
CA PHE A 14 31.54 -28.27 -9.24
C PHE A 14 30.91 -27.05 -9.94
N PHE A 15 30.87 -27.01 -11.27
CA PHE A 15 30.23 -25.92 -12.02
C PHE A 15 28.71 -26.04 -12.13
N TYR A 16 28.13 -27.23 -11.94
CA TYR A 16 26.67 -27.41 -11.96
C TYR A 16 25.97 -26.75 -10.76
N ASN A 17 26.69 -26.51 -9.66
CA ASN A 17 26.13 -25.96 -8.42
C ASN A 17 26.11 -24.42 -8.36
N ILE A 18 26.60 -23.71 -9.39
CA ILE A 18 26.68 -22.24 -9.38
C ILE A 18 25.45 -21.58 -10.06
N ASN A 19 24.56 -22.36 -10.68
CA ASN A 19 23.41 -21.83 -11.43
C ASN A 19 22.11 -21.61 -10.61
N PHE A 20 22.15 -21.71 -9.27
CA PHE A 20 21.00 -21.35 -8.43
C PHE A 20 21.32 -20.15 -7.53
N ALA A 21 21.49 -18.99 -8.15
CA ALA A 21 21.57 -17.72 -7.44
C ALA A 21 21.07 -16.55 -8.30
N GLN A 22 19.88 -16.70 -8.88
CA GLN A 22 19.04 -15.57 -9.22
C GLN A 22 17.67 -15.88 -8.62
N GLY A 23 17.46 -15.40 -7.39
CA GLY A 23 16.10 -15.34 -6.87
C GLY A 23 15.39 -14.27 -7.69
N ASP A 24 14.33 -14.65 -8.39
CA ASP A 24 13.43 -13.68 -9.00
C ASP A 24 12.99 -12.71 -7.91
N TYR A 25 13.10 -11.40 -8.18
CA TYR A 25 12.47 -10.38 -7.34
C TYR A 25 10.96 -10.51 -7.57
N GLU A 26 10.31 -11.38 -6.79
CA GLU A 26 8.86 -11.46 -6.76
C GLU A 26 8.34 -10.16 -6.10
N LEU A 27 7.92 -9.19 -6.92
CA LEU A 27 7.09 -8.08 -6.47
C LEU A 27 5.70 -8.64 -6.09
N GLY A 28 5.58 -9.07 -4.84
CA GLY A 28 4.36 -9.63 -4.26
C GLY A 28 4.66 -10.84 -3.39
N THR A 29 4.09 -10.86 -2.19
CA THR A 29 4.28 -11.98 -1.24
C THR A 29 3.61 -13.26 -1.76
N GLN A 30 4.32 -14.41 -1.71
CA GLN A 30 3.72 -15.73 -1.90
C GLN A 30 2.61 -15.93 -0.86
N TRP A 31 1.37 -16.01 -1.33
CA TRP A 31 0.18 -16.27 -0.53
C TRP A 31 0.23 -17.69 0.06
N SER A 32 0.87 -17.84 1.22
CA SER A 32 0.85 -19.12 1.96
C SER A 32 -0.52 -19.39 2.57
N GLU A 33 -0.98 -20.64 2.56
CA GLU A 33 -2.29 -21.05 3.12
C GLU A 33 -2.49 -20.70 4.61
N ARG A 34 -1.42 -20.35 5.34
CA ARG A 34 -1.49 -19.82 6.72
C ARG A 34 -2.09 -18.42 6.81
N ALA A 35 -2.09 -17.64 5.73
CA ALA A 35 -2.70 -16.32 5.65
C ALA A 35 -4.26 -16.36 5.71
N LYS A 36 -4.88 -17.54 5.56
CA LYS A 36 -6.34 -17.71 5.65
C LYS A 36 -6.92 -17.50 7.06
N ARG A 37 -6.10 -17.35 8.10
CA ARG A 37 -6.57 -17.01 9.46
C ARG A 37 -6.45 -15.49 9.69
N ASN A 38 -7.39 -14.75 9.10
CA ASN A 38 -7.61 -13.32 9.34
C ASN A 38 -7.87 -13.06 10.83
N ILE A 39 -6.85 -12.63 11.58
CA ILE A 39 -6.98 -12.09 12.95
C ILE A 39 -6.29 -10.72 13.10
N TYR A 40 -5.63 -10.20 12.07
CA TYR A 40 -4.99 -8.89 12.11
C TYR A 40 -5.37 -8.12 10.85
N GLY A 41 -5.70 -6.83 10.97
CA GLY A 41 -6.10 -5.99 9.84
C GLY A 41 -5.17 -6.13 8.64
N GLY A 42 -5.70 -5.99 7.43
CA GLY A 42 -4.96 -6.27 6.20
C GLY A 42 -3.64 -5.50 6.16
N PHE A 43 -2.56 -6.18 5.77
CA PHE A 43 -1.30 -5.52 5.44
C PHE A 43 -1.06 -5.67 3.95
N TYR A 44 -0.86 -4.54 3.27
CA TYR A 44 -0.68 -4.48 1.82
C TYR A 44 0.64 -3.79 1.49
N ASP A 45 1.42 -4.39 0.60
CA ASP A 45 2.73 -3.89 0.20
C ASP A 45 2.67 -3.40 -1.26
N TYR A 46 2.74 -2.08 -1.42
CA TYR A 46 2.84 -1.38 -2.70
C TYR A 46 4.18 -0.63 -2.78
N SER A 47 5.20 -1.09 -2.06
CA SER A 47 6.50 -0.43 -2.04
C SER A 47 7.20 -0.42 -3.40
N ASP A 48 7.97 0.63 -3.62
CA ASP A 48 8.86 0.79 -4.77
C ASP A 48 10.31 0.57 -4.30
N PRO A 49 11.03 -0.45 -4.81
CA PRO A 49 12.40 -0.73 -4.41
C PRO A 49 13.39 0.41 -4.66
N GLU A 50 13.08 1.32 -5.58
CA GLU A 50 13.93 2.45 -5.95
C GLU A 50 13.60 3.74 -5.20
N ALA A 51 12.53 3.74 -4.40
CA ALA A 51 12.03 4.92 -3.69
C ALA A 51 12.04 4.77 -2.16
N LEU A 52 11.87 5.89 -1.47
CA LEU A 52 11.65 5.89 -0.02
C LEU A 52 10.22 5.43 0.25
N ASN A 53 10.06 4.38 1.05
CA ASN A 53 8.75 3.82 1.36
C ASN A 53 8.29 4.24 2.78
N ILE A 54 7.02 4.56 2.89
CA ILE A 54 6.33 5.01 4.10
C ILE A 54 5.18 4.06 4.44
N SER A 55 4.89 3.93 5.74
CA SER A 55 3.73 3.17 6.21
C SER A 55 2.57 4.11 6.53
N VAL A 56 1.40 3.81 5.99
CA VAL A 56 0.13 4.53 6.22
C VAL A 56 -0.97 3.55 6.59
N SER A 57 -2.05 4.02 7.21
CA SER A 57 -3.20 3.18 7.57
C SER A 57 -4.50 3.72 6.99
N VAL A 58 -5.46 2.84 6.71
CA VAL A 58 -6.75 3.18 6.13
C VAL A 58 -7.85 2.53 6.95
N TRP A 59 -8.73 3.36 7.50
CA TRP A 59 -9.80 2.96 8.41
C TRP A 59 -11.17 3.36 7.86
N GLY A 60 -12.18 2.54 8.15
CA GLY A 60 -13.57 2.84 7.85
C GLY A 60 -14.09 2.16 6.60
N PHE A 61 -14.97 2.86 5.88
CA PHE A 61 -15.85 2.32 4.84
C PHE A 61 -15.14 2.26 3.47
N VAL A 62 -14.17 1.35 3.37
CA VAL A 62 -13.42 1.02 2.15
C VAL A 62 -13.43 -0.49 1.91
N LYS A 63 -13.16 -0.90 0.67
CA LYS A 63 -13.19 -2.34 0.31
C LYS A 63 -12.14 -3.16 1.07
N TYR A 64 -10.94 -2.61 1.23
CA TYR A 64 -9.80 -3.27 1.89
C TYR A 64 -9.20 -2.34 2.96
N PRO A 65 -9.74 -2.31 4.19
CA PRO A 65 -9.14 -1.53 5.27
C PRO A 65 -7.88 -2.23 5.81
N GLY A 66 -6.90 -1.45 6.24
CA GLY A 66 -5.63 -2.02 6.68
C GLY A 66 -4.46 -1.05 6.72
N ARG A 67 -3.26 -1.60 6.87
CA ARG A 67 -1.98 -0.90 6.79
C ARG A 67 -1.37 -1.11 5.40
N TYR A 68 -0.84 -0.03 4.85
CA TYR A 68 -0.25 0.00 3.51
C TYR A 68 1.20 0.46 3.62
N MET A 69 2.10 -0.22 2.93
CA MET A 69 3.45 0.27 2.64
C MET A 69 3.44 0.85 1.23
N VAL A 70 3.76 2.14 1.09
CA VAL A 70 3.67 2.87 -0.18
C VAL A 70 4.88 3.79 -0.36
N PRO A 71 5.24 4.20 -1.59
CA PRO A 71 6.30 5.19 -1.80
C PRO A 71 5.93 6.55 -1.21
N ASP A 72 6.91 7.37 -0.84
CA ASP A 72 6.73 8.69 -0.24
C ASP A 72 6.07 9.73 -1.17
N TYR A 73 6.10 9.48 -2.48
CA TYR A 73 5.39 10.28 -3.47
C TYR A 73 3.89 9.95 -3.60
N THR A 74 3.41 8.93 -2.89
CA THR A 74 2.01 8.49 -2.94
C THR A 74 1.07 9.56 -2.41
N LYS A 75 0.03 9.86 -3.19
CA LYS A 75 -1.02 10.81 -2.81
C LYS A 75 -2.21 10.08 -2.20
N MET A 76 -3.04 10.84 -1.51
CA MET A 76 -4.27 10.31 -0.91
C MET A 76 -5.20 9.61 -1.91
N ILE A 77 -5.30 10.11 -3.14
CA ILE A 77 -6.11 9.48 -4.20
C ILE A 77 -5.54 8.13 -4.68
N ASP A 78 -4.22 8.00 -4.69
CA ASP A 78 -3.55 6.76 -5.07
C ASP A 78 -3.84 5.69 -4.00
N LEU A 79 -3.72 6.07 -2.72
CA LEU A 79 -4.07 5.21 -1.60
C LEU A 79 -5.56 4.80 -1.61
N LEU A 80 -6.47 5.72 -1.96
CA LEU A 80 -7.88 5.41 -2.12
C LEU A 80 -8.13 4.39 -3.23
N SER A 81 -7.30 4.42 -4.29
CA SER A 81 -7.33 3.42 -5.36
C SER A 81 -6.79 2.06 -4.88
N PHE A 82 -5.70 2.06 -4.10
CA PHE A 82 -5.10 0.84 -3.54
C PHE A 82 -6.03 0.09 -2.57
N VAL A 83 -6.88 0.81 -1.84
CA VAL A 83 -7.86 0.20 -0.92
C VAL A 83 -9.10 -0.34 -1.63
N GLY A 84 -9.14 -0.26 -2.96
CA GLY A 84 -10.25 -0.72 -3.79
C GLY A 84 -11.43 0.25 -3.83
N GLY A 85 -11.21 1.51 -3.44
CA GLY A 85 -12.23 2.55 -3.40
C GLY A 85 -13.08 2.54 -2.12
N PRO A 86 -13.87 3.62 -1.93
CA PRO A 86 -14.88 3.70 -0.90
C PRO A 86 -16.02 2.70 -1.15
N THR A 87 -16.68 2.23 -0.08
CA THR A 87 -17.89 1.39 -0.18
C THR A 87 -19.15 2.23 -0.35
N ASP A 88 -20.25 1.59 -0.76
CA ASP A 88 -21.55 2.28 -0.94
C ASP A 88 -22.05 2.97 0.34
N ASP A 89 -21.75 2.44 1.53
CA ASP A 89 -22.15 3.02 2.82
C ASP A 89 -21.20 4.15 3.32
N SER A 90 -20.30 4.66 2.47
CA SER A 90 -19.29 5.66 2.87
C SER A 90 -19.79 7.10 2.71
N ASN A 91 -19.41 7.97 3.65
CA ASN A 91 -19.62 9.40 3.51
C ASN A 91 -18.43 10.05 2.79
N LEU A 92 -18.62 10.30 1.48
CA LEU A 92 -17.60 10.83 0.57
C LEU A 92 -17.31 12.33 0.75
N ASP A 93 -18.21 13.06 1.42
CA ASP A 93 -18.06 14.51 1.67
C ASP A 93 -17.09 14.80 2.84
N GLU A 94 -16.83 13.80 3.70
CA GLU A 94 -16.08 13.95 4.95
C GLU A 94 -14.82 13.08 5.03
N LEU A 95 -14.23 12.71 3.88
CA LEU A 95 -12.95 12.01 3.90
C LEU A 95 -11.89 12.87 4.58
N ARG A 96 -11.01 12.25 5.36
CA ARG A 96 -10.03 13.01 6.13
C ARG A 96 -8.77 12.22 6.42
N ILE A 97 -7.64 12.92 6.40
CA ILE A 97 -6.37 12.39 6.89
C ILE A 97 -6.17 12.85 8.33
N TYR A 98 -6.02 11.88 9.23
CA TYR A 98 -5.47 12.13 10.55
C TYR A 98 -3.95 12.09 10.48
N ARG A 99 -3.31 13.15 10.97
CA ARG A 99 -1.86 13.30 10.97
C ARG A 99 -1.38 13.91 12.27
N ILE A 100 -0.22 13.46 12.74
CA ILE A 100 0.49 14.11 13.85
C ILE A 100 1.62 14.96 13.28
N GLU A 101 1.50 16.28 13.36
CA GLU A 101 2.55 17.23 12.97
C GLU A 101 3.01 18.04 14.18
N ASN A 102 4.31 18.10 14.46
CA ASN A 102 4.87 18.86 15.59
C ASN A 102 4.21 18.54 16.94
N ASN A 103 3.94 17.26 17.23
CA ASN A 103 3.20 16.78 18.40
C ASN A 103 1.77 17.32 18.53
N LYS A 104 1.16 17.76 17.42
CA LYS A 104 -0.25 18.17 17.37
C LYS A 104 -1.02 17.29 16.40
N GLU A 105 -2.20 16.90 16.82
CA GLU A 105 -3.15 16.18 15.98
C GLU A 105 -3.79 17.16 15.00
N VAL A 106 -3.74 16.82 13.71
CA VAL A 106 -4.28 17.61 12.61
C VAL A 106 -5.20 16.73 11.79
N MET A 107 -6.41 17.23 11.53
CA MET A 107 -7.36 16.64 10.59
C MET A 107 -7.33 17.43 9.30
N ILE A 108 -6.93 16.78 8.21
CA ILE A 108 -6.91 17.39 6.87
C ILE A 108 -8.15 16.87 6.14
N PRO A 109 -9.22 17.68 6.00
CA PRO A 109 -10.42 17.28 5.30
C PRO A 109 -10.15 17.19 3.79
N PHE A 110 -10.85 16.28 3.14
CA PHE A 110 -10.78 16.02 1.73
C PHE A 110 -12.18 15.71 1.21
N ASP A 111 -12.63 16.49 0.22
CA ASP A 111 -13.90 16.25 -0.44
C ASP A 111 -13.65 15.42 -1.70
N TYR A 112 -14.23 14.22 -1.75
CA TYR A 112 -14.10 13.35 -2.93
C TYR A 112 -14.90 13.87 -4.12
N ASN A 113 -16.03 14.53 -3.89
CA ASN A 113 -16.88 15.07 -4.94
C ASN A 113 -16.18 16.21 -5.69
N ASP A 114 -15.32 16.96 -5.00
CA ASP A 114 -14.45 17.96 -5.62
C ASP A 114 -13.50 17.38 -6.67
N LEU A 115 -13.08 16.11 -6.53
CA LEU A 115 -12.28 15.44 -7.57
C LEU A 115 -13.11 14.93 -8.75
N MET A 116 -14.33 14.47 -8.48
CA MET A 116 -15.12 13.72 -9.46
C MET A 116 -16.01 14.61 -10.32
N TRP A 117 -16.52 15.69 -9.77
CA TRP A 117 -17.62 16.44 -10.38
C TRP A 117 -17.30 17.90 -10.68
N LYS A 118 -16.18 18.43 -10.17
CA LYS A 118 -15.77 19.80 -10.48
C LYS A 118 -14.80 19.84 -11.65
N ASP A 119 -15.05 20.77 -12.57
CA ASP A 119 -14.17 21.04 -13.70
C ASP A 119 -12.82 21.64 -13.26
N GLU A 120 -12.83 22.40 -12.17
CA GLU A 120 -11.65 23.00 -11.56
C GLU A 120 -11.67 22.82 -10.04
N LEU A 121 -10.52 22.45 -9.47
CA LEU A 121 -10.36 22.39 -8.01
C LEU A 121 -10.35 23.82 -7.46
N ASP A 122 -11.39 24.20 -6.73
CA ASP A 122 -11.44 25.46 -6.00
C ASP A 122 -10.16 25.60 -5.15
N GLY A 123 -9.50 26.76 -5.23
CA GLY A 123 -8.19 27.01 -4.59
C GLY A 123 -8.13 26.82 -3.08
N LYS A 124 -9.25 26.48 -2.42
CA LYS A 124 -9.37 26.05 -1.01
C LYS A 124 -8.92 24.60 -0.79
N TYR A 125 -9.05 23.72 -1.80
CA TYR A 125 -8.57 22.32 -1.78
C TYR A 125 -7.28 22.18 -2.60
N LYS A 126 -6.39 23.17 -2.41
CA LYS A 126 -5.14 23.29 -3.14
C LYS A 126 -4.27 22.06 -2.90
N LYS A 127 -4.21 21.20 -3.93
CA LYS A 127 -3.35 20.01 -4.05
C LYS A 127 -3.88 18.82 -3.26
N VAL A 128 -4.22 17.74 -3.97
CA VAL A 128 -4.38 16.40 -3.38
C VAL A 128 -3.20 16.14 -2.45
N PRO A 129 -3.42 15.91 -1.14
CA PRO A 129 -2.34 15.84 -0.18
C PRO A 129 -1.45 14.63 -0.48
N THR A 130 -0.14 14.86 -0.51
CA THR A 130 0.85 13.79 -0.44
C THR A 130 0.84 13.20 0.96
N LEU A 131 0.91 11.88 1.03
CA LEU A 131 0.91 11.16 2.30
C LEU A 131 2.25 11.33 3.01
N LYS A 132 2.20 11.27 4.34
CA LYS A 132 3.37 11.28 5.22
C LYS A 132 3.39 9.99 6.04
N PRO A 133 4.56 9.61 6.59
CA PRO A 133 4.66 8.46 7.47
C PRO A 133 3.66 8.55 8.62
N SER A 134 3.00 7.44 8.91
CA SER A 134 1.98 7.29 9.97
C SER A 134 0.67 8.05 9.74
N ASP A 135 0.42 8.57 8.53
CA ASP A 135 -0.88 9.09 8.18
C ASP A 135 -1.96 8.00 8.28
N ILE A 136 -3.15 8.40 8.72
CA ILE A 136 -4.33 7.56 8.73
C ILE A 136 -5.40 8.19 7.84
N LEU A 137 -5.74 7.53 6.74
CA LEU A 137 -6.92 7.86 5.96
C LEU A 137 -8.15 7.32 6.69
N VAL A 138 -9.05 8.22 7.06
CA VAL A 138 -10.32 7.89 7.72
C VAL A 138 -11.45 8.12 6.73
N VAL A 139 -12.18 7.05 6.44
CA VAL A 139 -13.36 7.06 5.57
C VAL A 139 -14.61 6.84 6.42
N PRO A 140 -15.31 7.91 6.83
CA PRO A 140 -16.51 7.78 7.65
C PRO A 140 -17.62 7.05 6.88
N GLY A 141 -18.55 6.45 7.63
CA GLY A 141 -19.78 5.91 7.06
C GLY A 141 -20.86 6.97 6.98
N GLU A 142 -21.88 6.73 6.17
CA GLU A 142 -23.06 7.58 6.15
C GLU A 142 -23.74 7.63 7.54
N PRO A 143 -24.24 8.80 7.97
CA PRO A 143 -24.96 8.92 9.23
C PRO A 143 -26.19 8.03 9.24
N ARG A 144 -26.25 7.05 10.15
CA ARG A 144 -27.45 6.23 10.35
C ARG A 144 -28.47 7.02 11.17
N LEU A 145 -29.57 7.40 10.54
CA LEU A 145 -30.72 7.98 11.24
C LEU A 145 -31.52 6.83 11.87
N TYR A 146 -31.37 6.65 13.18
CA TYR A 146 -32.24 5.77 13.96
C TYR A 146 -33.55 6.50 14.23
N PHE A 147 -34.63 6.06 13.59
CA PHE A 147 -36.00 6.49 13.86
C PHE A 147 -36.77 5.38 14.57
#